data_AF-A0A218MAN2-F1
#
_entry.id   AF-A0A218MAN2-F1
#
_cell.length_a   1.000
_cell.length_b   1.000
_cell.length_c   1.000
_cell.angle_alpha   90.00
_cell.angle_beta   90.00
_cell.angle_gamma   90.00
#
_symmetry.space_group_name_H-M   'P 1'
#
loop_
_entity.id
_entity.type
_entity.pdbx_description
1 polymer ?
#
loop_
_entity_poly.entity_id
_entity_poly.type
_entity_poly.pdbx_seq_one_letter_code
_entity_poly.pdbx_strand_id
1 'polypeptide(L)'
;MSDKKAARSQVVAFRVPDEKFAPYEQKLKELGISKSDFFRKLLLERLDQVTIVAPSKDNAKLLFLYNKASNNLNQLAHRVHLAYKSEIVSERLYLKLMNSLAAIHALLLSGVDDADSG
;
A
#
# COMPACT_ATOMS: atom_id res chain seq x y z
N MET A 1 -1.74 -38.49 35.70
CA MET A 1 -2.79 -37.45 35.71
C MET A 1 -3.03 -37.06 34.26
N SER A 2 -4.23 -37.29 33.74
CA SER A 2 -4.54 -37.14 32.30
C SER A 2 -4.96 -35.69 32.03
N ASP A 3 -4.18 -34.95 31.24
CA ASP A 3 -4.51 -33.58 30.84
C ASP A 3 -5.82 -33.57 30.05
N LYS A 4 -6.85 -32.94 30.62
CA LYS A 4 -8.14 -32.72 29.96
C LYS A 4 -7.92 -31.80 28.76
N LYS A 5 -7.96 -32.37 27.56
CA LYS A 5 -7.92 -31.67 26.27
C LYS A 5 -9.08 -30.65 26.22
N ALA A 6 -8.76 -29.36 26.19
CA ALA A 6 -9.76 -28.29 26.13
C ALA A 6 -10.70 -28.46 24.92
N ALA A 7 -11.99 -28.18 25.12
CA ALA A 7 -13.00 -28.29 24.07
C ALA A 7 -12.74 -27.27 22.95
N ARG A 8 -12.73 -27.74 21.69
CA ARG A 8 -12.49 -26.93 20.49
C ARG A 8 -13.82 -26.55 19.86
N SER A 9 -14.41 -25.42 20.26
CA SER A 9 -15.74 -24.99 19.80
C SER A 9 -15.74 -23.97 18.66
N GLN A 10 -14.63 -23.25 18.45
CA GLN A 10 -14.53 -22.18 17.45
C GLN A 10 -13.82 -22.66 16.18
N VAL A 11 -14.37 -22.30 15.01
CA VAL A 11 -13.81 -22.63 13.70
C VAL A 11 -13.27 -21.36 13.04
N VAL A 12 -12.01 -21.40 12.61
CA VAL A 12 -11.38 -20.34 11.81
C VAL A 12 -11.04 -20.93 10.45
N ALA A 13 -11.61 -20.38 9.39
CA ALA A 13 -11.41 -20.85 8.02
C ALA A 13 -11.34 -19.66 7.04
N PHE A 14 -10.44 -19.75 6.06
CA PHE A 14 -10.30 -18.77 4.99
C PHE A 14 -9.85 -19.47 3.70
N ARG A 15 -10.13 -18.86 2.54
CA ARG A 15 -9.68 -19.36 1.24
C ARG A 15 -8.28 -18.84 0.94
N VAL A 16 -7.47 -19.66 0.28
CA VAL A 16 -6.11 -19.32 -0.16
C VAL A 16 -6.04 -19.53 -1.68
N PRO A 17 -5.43 -18.62 -2.45
CA PRO A 17 -5.19 -18.84 -3.87
C PRO A 17 -4.31 -20.07 -4.11
N ASP A 18 -4.61 -20.84 -5.16
CA ASP A 18 -3.95 -22.12 -5.44
C ASP A 18 -2.42 -21.98 -5.58
N GLU A 19 -1.95 -20.90 -6.23
CA GLU A 19 -0.53 -20.59 -6.39
C GLU A 19 0.21 -20.40 -5.06
N LYS A 20 -0.48 -19.86 -4.05
CA LYS A 20 0.08 -19.65 -2.70
C LYS A 20 -0.07 -20.89 -1.82
N PHE A 21 -0.92 -21.84 -2.22
CA PHE A 21 -1.16 -23.08 -1.48
C PHE A 21 -0.09 -24.15 -1.76
N ALA A 22 0.47 -24.22 -2.98
CA ALA A 22 1.45 -25.25 -3.32
C ALA A 22 2.73 -25.25 -2.44
N PRO A 23 3.38 -24.11 -2.13
CA PRO A 23 4.52 -24.07 -1.21
C PRO A 23 4.15 -24.44 0.23
N TYR A 24 2.90 -24.14 0.61
CA TYR A 24 2.36 -24.49 1.92
C TYR A 24 2.18 -26.01 2.07
N GLU A 25 1.66 -26.68 1.03
CA GLU A 25 1.46 -28.13 1.06
C GLU A 25 2.78 -28.92 1.10
N GLN A 26 3.83 -28.45 0.43
CA GLN A 26 5.16 -29.06 0.49
C GLN A 26 5.74 -29.05 1.92
N LYS A 27 5.72 -27.88 2.58
CA LYS A 27 6.19 -27.75 3.98
C LYS A 27 5.43 -28.66 4.94
N LEU A 28 4.12 -28.84 4.76
CA LEU A 28 3.34 -29.75 5.61
C LEU A 28 3.77 -31.21 5.45
N LYS A 29 4.06 -31.63 4.21
CA LYS A 29 4.55 -32.98 3.92
C LYS A 29 5.91 -33.22 4.57
N GLU A 30 6.83 -32.26 4.47
CA GLU A 30 8.15 -32.33 5.10
C GLU A 30 8.06 -32.41 6.63
N LEU A 31 7.16 -31.63 7.24
CA LEU A 31 6.99 -31.58 8.68
C LEU A 31 6.15 -32.73 9.26
N GLY A 32 5.47 -33.52 8.41
CA GLY A 32 4.64 -34.65 8.84
C GLY A 32 3.45 -34.26 9.71
N ILE A 33 2.95 -33.03 9.59
CA ILE A 33 1.87 -32.47 10.43
C ILE A 33 0.62 -32.14 9.62
N SER A 34 -0.54 -32.19 10.27
CA SER A 34 -1.80 -31.81 9.64
C SER A 34 -1.88 -30.30 9.40
N LYS A 35 -2.66 -29.88 8.39
CA LYS A 35 -2.97 -28.46 8.10
C LYS A 35 -3.45 -27.73 9.36
N SER A 36 -4.36 -28.36 10.10
CA SER A 36 -4.96 -27.82 11.32
C SER A 36 -3.96 -27.71 12.48
N ASP A 37 -3.01 -28.63 12.59
CA ASP A 37 -1.99 -28.57 13.65
C ASP A 37 -0.91 -27.54 13.34
N PHE A 38 -0.51 -27.41 12.07
CA PHE A 38 0.38 -26.35 11.63
C PHE A 38 -0.21 -24.97 11.89
N PHE A 39 -1.44 -24.71 11.42
CA PHE A 39 -2.10 -23.43 11.66
C PHE A 39 -2.32 -23.16 13.14
N ARG A 40 -2.69 -24.18 13.92
CA ARG A 40 -2.85 -24.02 15.37
C ARG A 40 -1.54 -23.63 16.05
N LYS A 41 -0.43 -24.29 15.72
CA LYS A 41 0.89 -23.92 16.26
C LYS A 41 1.28 -22.50 15.83
N LEU A 42 1.14 -22.19 14.54
CA LEU A 42 1.48 -20.87 14.02
C LEU A 42 0.64 -19.76 14.68
N LEU A 43 -0.68 -19.93 14.78
CA LEU A 43 -1.56 -18.96 15.43
C LEU A 43 -1.26 -18.87 16.92
N LEU A 44 -1.19 -19.98 17.67
CA LEU A 44 -1.03 -19.92 19.13
C LEU A 44 0.37 -19.48 19.59
N GLU A 45 1.42 -19.85 18.87
CA GLU A 45 2.81 -19.53 19.27
C GLU A 45 3.26 -18.15 18.81
N ARG A 46 2.60 -17.57 17.80
CA ARG A 46 3.00 -16.32 17.17
C ARG A 46 1.91 -15.25 17.15
N LEU A 47 0.71 -15.47 17.72
CA LEU A 47 -0.39 -14.49 17.68
C LEU A 47 0.07 -13.11 18.12
N ASP A 48 0.78 -13.07 19.24
CA ASP A 48 1.26 -11.84 19.88
C ASP A 48 2.43 -11.20 19.13
N GLN A 49 3.01 -11.91 18.15
CA GLN A 49 4.11 -11.46 17.30
C GLN A 49 3.62 -11.02 15.91
N VAL A 50 2.33 -11.22 15.58
CA VAL A 50 1.76 -10.77 14.31
C VAL A 50 1.40 -9.29 14.41
N THR A 51 2.25 -8.42 13.86
CA THR A 51 1.88 -7.03 13.57
C THR A 51 1.18 -6.96 12.22
N ILE A 52 -0.13 -6.74 12.22
CA ILE A 52 -0.86 -6.40 10.99
C ILE A 52 -0.70 -4.89 10.78
N VAL A 53 0.15 -4.50 9.84
CA VAL A 53 0.19 -3.11 9.35
C VAL A 53 -1.02 -2.94 8.44
N ALA A 54 -2.14 -2.53 9.01
CA ALA A 54 -3.26 -2.04 8.21
C ALA A 54 -2.82 -0.69 7.60
N PRO A 55 -3.01 -0.46 6.28
CA PRO A 55 -2.74 0.86 5.72
C PRO A 55 -3.58 1.88 6.51
N SER A 56 -2.91 2.92 7.03
CA SER A 56 -3.60 3.93 7.82
C SER A 56 -4.68 4.58 6.94
N LYS A 57 -5.86 4.87 7.52
CA LYS A 57 -6.90 5.63 6.79
C LYS A 57 -6.37 6.99 6.32
N ASP A 58 -5.37 7.53 7.01
CA ASP A 58 -4.72 8.79 6.68
C ASP A 58 -3.87 8.66 5.40
N ASN A 59 -3.17 7.54 5.18
CA ASN A 59 -2.38 7.30 3.96
C ASN A 59 -3.29 7.24 2.73
N ALA A 60 -4.45 6.59 2.82
CA ALA A 60 -5.42 6.57 1.72
C ALA A 60 -5.96 7.97 1.37
N LYS A 61 -6.20 8.80 2.39
CA LYS A 61 -6.65 10.18 2.21
C LYS A 61 -5.54 11.06 1.62
N LEU A 62 -4.30 10.90 2.07
CA LEU A 62 -3.13 11.60 1.53
C LEU A 62 -2.91 11.27 0.06
N LEU A 63 -2.95 9.98 -0.31
CA LEU A 63 -2.84 9.54 -1.71
C LEU A 63 -3.94 10.13 -2.59
N PHE A 64 -5.18 10.18 -2.09
CA PHE A 64 -6.29 10.83 -2.80
C PHE A 64 -6.05 12.33 -3.04
N LEU A 65 -5.59 13.05 -2.00
CA LEU A 65 -5.30 14.49 -2.11
C LEU A 65 -4.13 14.76 -3.05
N TYR A 66 -3.09 13.92 -3.00
CA TYR A 66 -1.95 13.97 -3.93
C TYR A 66 -2.43 13.83 -5.38
N ASN A 67 -3.23 12.82 -5.69
CA ASN A 67 -3.74 12.59 -7.05
C ASN A 67 -4.54 13.79 -7.56
N LYS A 68 -5.36 14.41 -6.69
CA LYS A 68 -6.12 15.62 -7.03
C LYS A 68 -5.19 16.81 -7.31
N ALA A 69 -4.15 16.99 -6.50
CA ALA A 69 -3.17 18.05 -6.68
C ALA A 69 -2.36 17.87 -7.98
N SER A 70 -1.86 16.65 -8.26
CA SER A 70 -1.11 16.34 -9.48
C SER A 70 -1.94 16.60 -10.75
N ASN A 71 -3.21 16.18 -10.75
CA ASN A 71 -4.13 16.48 -11.87
C ASN A 71 -4.33 17.99 -12.08
N ASN A 72 -4.49 18.76 -11.00
CA ASN A 72 -4.61 20.22 -11.11
C ASN A 72 -3.34 20.87 -11.68
N LEU A 73 -2.15 20.39 -11.27
CA LEU A 73 -0.88 20.87 -11.80
C LEU A 73 -0.75 20.59 -13.31
N ASN A 74 -1.13 19.40 -13.77
CA ASN A 74 -1.17 19.06 -15.19
C ASN A 74 -2.10 19.97 -15.99
N GLN A 75 -3.29 20.27 -15.46
CA GLN A 75 -4.23 21.19 -16.09
C GLN A 75 -3.65 22.61 -16.16
N LEU A 76 -3.01 23.10 -15.09
CA LEU A 76 -2.35 24.41 -15.10
C LEU A 76 -1.21 24.44 -16.11
N ALA A 77 -0.37 23.41 -16.16
CA ALA A 77 0.73 23.31 -17.12
C ALA A 77 0.22 23.36 -18.57
N HIS A 78 -0.86 22.63 -18.87
CA HIS A 78 -1.49 22.65 -20.18
C HIS A 78 -2.04 24.03 -20.53
N ARG A 79 -2.74 24.71 -19.60
CA ARG A 79 -3.27 26.07 -19.82
C ARG A 79 -2.16 27.09 -20.03
N VAL A 80 -1.08 27.01 -19.27
CA VAL A 80 0.10 27.87 -19.40
C VAL A 80 0.79 27.65 -20.75
N HIS A 81 0.92 26.39 -21.18
CA HIS A 81 1.45 26.06 -22.51
C HIS A 81 0.59 26.61 -23.65
N LEU A 82 -0.74 26.48 -23.56
CA LEU A 82 -1.65 27.08 -24.55
C LEU A 82 -1.55 28.60 -24.58
N ALA A 83 -1.50 29.26 -23.41
CA ALA A 83 -1.35 30.71 -23.33
C ALA A 83 -0.04 31.19 -23.97
N TYR A 84 1.05 30.42 -23.81
CA TYR A 84 2.33 30.72 -24.45
C TYR A 84 2.25 30.54 -25.96
N LYS A 85 1.65 29.43 -26.43
CA LYS A 85 1.47 29.16 -27.86
C LYS A 85 0.60 30.23 -28.56
N SER A 86 -0.35 30.81 -27.84
CA SER A 86 -1.19 31.93 -28.32
C SER A 86 -0.55 33.31 -28.14
N GLU A 87 0.74 33.38 -27.75
CA GLU A 87 1.50 34.62 -27.53
C GLU A 87 0.91 35.56 -26.45
N ILE A 88 0.01 35.04 -25.60
CA ILE A 88 -0.62 35.80 -24.51
C ILE A 88 0.38 36.02 -23.36
N VAL A 89 1.30 35.08 -23.14
CA VAL A 89 2.33 35.18 -22.12
C VAL A 89 3.72 35.13 -22.74
N SER A 90 4.63 35.97 -22.24
CA SER A 90 6.04 35.94 -22.64
C SER A 90 6.71 34.60 -22.31
N GLU A 91 7.69 34.19 -23.11
CA GLU A 91 8.51 33.00 -22.86
C GLU A 91 9.13 33.00 -21.46
N ARG A 92 9.63 34.16 -21.02
CA ARG A 92 10.18 34.33 -19.66
C ARG A 92 9.16 33.99 -18.57
N LEU A 93 7.92 34.43 -18.73
CA LEU A 93 6.85 34.13 -17.78
C LEU A 93 6.44 32.65 -17.86
N TYR A 94 6.36 32.10 -19.07
CA TYR A 94 6.09 30.68 -19.32
C TYR A 94 7.10 29.79 -18.58
N LEU A 95 8.40 29.99 -18.81
CA LEU A 95 9.46 29.20 -18.17
C LEU A 95 9.42 29.32 -16.64
N LYS A 96 9.19 30.53 -16.12
CA LYS A 96 9.04 30.74 -14.67
C LYS A 96 7.87 29.92 -14.10
N LEU A 97 6.71 29.94 -14.75
CA LEU A 97 5.53 29.20 -14.30
C LEU A 97 5.74 27.69 -14.39
N MET A 98 6.30 27.18 -15.49
CA MET A 98 6.58 25.74 -15.64
C MET A 98 7.57 25.24 -14.59
N ASN A 99 8.63 26.00 -14.30
CA ASN A 99 9.57 25.66 -13.23
C ASN A 99 8.90 25.64 -11.85
N SER A 100 8.00 26.58 -11.56
CA SER A 100 7.25 26.56 -10.30
C SER A 100 6.31 25.36 -10.20
N LEU A 101 5.58 25.01 -11.27
CA LEU A 101 4.71 23.84 -11.28
C LEU A 101 5.50 22.54 -11.10
N ALA A 102 6.65 22.42 -11.76
CA ALA A 102 7.55 21.27 -11.61
C ALA A 102 8.10 21.15 -10.17
N ALA A 103 8.48 22.28 -9.54
CA ALA A 103 8.96 22.29 -8.16
C ALA A 103 7.87 21.83 -7.18
N ILE A 104 6.62 22.29 -7.34
CA ILE A 104 5.50 21.84 -6.50
C ILE A 104 5.27 20.34 -6.69
N HIS A 105 5.31 19.85 -7.94
CA HIS A 105 5.14 18.43 -8.23
C HIS A 105 6.23 17.57 -7.56
N ALA A 106 7.48 18.02 -7.59
CA ALA A 106 8.59 17.33 -6.94
C ALA A 106 8.44 17.28 -5.41
N LEU A 107 8.03 18.39 -4.79
CA LEU A 107 7.78 18.44 -3.34
C LEU A 107 6.63 17.52 -2.93
N LEU A 108 5.56 17.46 -3.73
CA LEU A 108 4.45 16.55 -3.48
C LEU A 108 4.88 15.08 -3.60
N LEU A 109 5.72 14.74 -4.57
CA LEU A 109 6.24 13.38 -4.74
C LEU A 109 7.13 12.96 -3.56
N SER A 110 8.05 13.84 -3.14
CA SER A 110 8.90 13.61 -1.97
C SER A 110 8.09 13.36 -0.70
N GLY A 111 7.02 14.12 -0.48
CA GLY A 111 6.15 13.92 0.67
C GLY A 111 5.33 12.62 0.64
N VAL A 112 5.07 12.05 -0.54
CA VAL A 112 4.46 10.72 -0.68
C VAL A 112 5.48 9.62 -0.37
N ASP A 113 6.68 9.73 -0.93
CA ASP A 113 7.76 8.77 -0.68
C ASP A 113 8.12 8.69 0.82
N ASP A 114 8.16 9.83 1.51
CA ASP A 114 8.37 9.90 2.96
C ASP A 114 7.23 9.23 3.76
N ALA A 115 5.99 9.31 3.28
CA ALA A 115 4.82 8.74 3.94
C ALA A 115 4.64 7.24 3.69
N ASP A 116 5.12 6.72 2.56
CA ASP A 116 5.12 5.29 2.22
C ASP A 116 6.29 4.52 2.86
N SER A 117 7.33 5.23 3.30
CA SER A 117 8.55 4.65 3.90
C SER A 117 8.47 4.43 5.43
N GLY A 118 7.35 4.79 6.07
CA GLY A 118 7.11 4.65 7.52
C GLY A 118 6.13 3.55 7.88
#